data_AF-A0A9X2F1C0-F1
#
_entry.id   AF-A0A9X2F1C0-F1
#
_cell.length_a   1.000
_cell.length_b   1.000
_cell.length_c   1.000
_cell.angle_alpha   90.00
_cell.angle_beta   90.00
_cell.angle_gamma   90.00
#
_symmetry.space_group_name_H-M   'P 1'
#
loop_
_entity.id
_entity.type
_entity.pdbx_description
1 polymer ?
#
loop_
_entity_poly.entity_id
_entity_poly.type
_entity_poly.pdbx_seq_one_letter_code
_entity_poly.pdbx_strand_id
1 'polypeptide(L)'
;MTACFRPISEDTLLTTQYFKDITDFDLETFRTVKDGYFITKGKVYLWWGNSDGNYPVEVIGADPKTFIPFDSIAGGTDKKSVFYGGPPEDFSKIDGADPKTIKVLNPKRGCWNCGDCYFTDDKNVYYGLQKIKGADPKTFTLLNLDTIDAKDKNRKYFNGEPIE
;
A
#
# COMPACT_ATOMS: atom_id res chain seq x y z
N MET A 1 -16.35 8.68 10.86
CA MET A 1 -15.50 9.30 9.82
C MET A 1 -14.10 8.78 10.03
N THR A 2 -13.72 7.73 9.31
CA THR A 2 -12.32 7.27 9.30
C THR A 2 -11.52 8.34 8.58
N ALA A 3 -10.63 9.01 9.29
CA ALA A 3 -9.83 10.09 8.72
C ALA A 3 -8.98 9.51 7.58
N CYS A 4 -9.22 9.98 6.35
CA CYS A 4 -8.35 9.72 5.22
C CYS A 4 -7.05 10.50 5.45
N PHE A 5 -6.06 9.87 6.07
CA PHE A 5 -4.72 10.44 6.19
C PHE A 5 -4.05 10.40 4.82
N ARG A 6 -3.66 11.57 4.33
CA ARG A 6 -2.88 11.72 3.10
C ARG A 6 -1.40 11.85 3.46
N PRO A 7 -0.50 11.27 2.67
CA PRO A 7 0.91 11.58 2.80
C PRO A 7 1.15 13.07 2.53
N ILE A 8 1.98 13.69 3.37
CA ILE A 8 2.29 15.12 3.32
C ILE A 8 3.24 15.36 2.15
N SER A 9 2.76 16.05 1.11
CA SER A 9 3.58 16.39 -0.06
C SER A 9 4.34 17.70 0.07
N GLU A 10 4.11 18.53 1.10
CA GLU A 10 4.51 19.95 1.03
C GLU A 10 5.44 20.51 2.11
N ASP A 11 5.86 19.78 3.15
CA ASP A 11 6.88 20.30 4.09
C ASP A 11 7.84 19.21 4.61
N THR A 12 8.40 18.45 3.68
CA THR A 12 9.35 17.37 4.00
C THR A 12 10.58 17.91 4.72
N LEU A 13 11.10 19.09 4.36
CA LEU A 13 12.32 19.66 4.96
C LEU A 13 12.17 20.01 6.44
N LEU A 14 11.07 20.68 6.83
CA LEU A 14 10.77 21.01 8.23
C LEU A 14 10.53 19.76 9.07
N THR A 15 9.78 18.80 8.51
CA THR A 15 9.52 17.51 9.17
C THR A 15 10.82 16.73 9.37
N THR A 16 11.66 16.65 8.34
CA THR A 16 12.91 15.88 8.38
C THR A 16 13.94 16.53 9.30
N GLN A 17 14.03 17.88 9.31
CA GLN A 17 14.90 18.61 10.24
C GLN A 17 14.45 18.44 11.70
N TYR A 18 13.13 18.51 11.98
CA TYR A 18 12.58 18.18 13.29
C TYR A 18 13.02 16.79 13.75
N PHE A 19 12.86 15.76 12.90
CA PHE A 19 13.28 14.40 13.23
C PHE A 19 14.78 14.24 13.47
N LYS A 20 15.63 14.96 12.74
CA LYS A 20 17.07 14.98 13.00
C LYS A 20 17.39 15.50 14.39
N ASP A 21 16.65 16.49 14.87
CA ASP A 21 16.93 17.14 16.15
C ASP A 21 16.44 16.30 17.36
N ILE A 22 15.53 15.34 17.13
CA ILE A 22 14.95 14.49 18.18
C ILE A 22 15.27 12.98 18.04
N THR A 23 15.86 12.54 16.93
CA THR A 23 16.21 11.13 16.65
C THR A 23 17.52 10.99 15.86
N ASP A 24 18.03 9.76 15.68
CA ASP A 24 19.19 9.45 14.82
C ASP A 24 18.83 9.41 13.32
N PHE A 25 18.06 10.40 12.86
CA PHE A 25 17.61 10.48 11.47
C PHE A 25 18.77 10.86 10.55
N ASP A 26 19.07 10.02 9.55
CA ASP A 26 20.16 10.24 8.60
C ASP A 26 19.68 11.05 7.39
N LEU A 27 20.09 12.33 7.38
CA LEU A 27 19.85 13.28 6.29
C LEU A 27 20.79 13.09 5.11
N GLU A 28 21.96 12.48 5.28
CA GLU A 28 22.96 12.34 4.22
C GLU A 28 22.48 11.36 3.14
N THR A 29 21.79 10.31 3.56
CA THR A 29 21.23 9.29 2.65
C THR A 29 19.74 9.49 2.35
N PHE A 30 19.13 10.54 2.91
CA PHE A 30 17.72 10.86 2.72
C PHE A 30 17.42 11.28 1.28
N ARG A 31 16.40 10.66 0.70
CA ARG A 31 15.76 11.15 -0.54
C ARG A 31 14.28 10.80 -0.56
N THR A 32 13.48 11.67 -1.16
CA THR A 32 12.07 11.41 -1.40
C THR A 32 11.87 10.40 -2.54
N VAL A 33 10.76 9.66 -2.49
CA VAL A 33 10.32 8.77 -3.57
C VAL A 33 9.06 9.37 -4.21
N LYS A 34 7.88 9.15 -3.60
CA LYS A 34 6.58 9.66 -4.04
C LYS A 34 5.56 9.45 -2.92
N ASP A 35 4.52 10.28 -2.85
CA ASP A 35 3.37 10.09 -1.94
C ASP A 35 3.81 9.82 -0.49
N GLY A 36 4.72 10.64 0.04
CA GLY A 36 5.22 10.53 1.41
C GLY A 36 6.22 9.40 1.65
N TYR A 37 6.47 8.54 0.66
CA TYR A 37 7.57 7.58 0.72
C TYR A 37 8.92 8.26 0.54
N PHE A 38 9.90 7.77 1.26
CA PHE A 38 11.28 8.23 1.22
C PHE A 38 12.24 7.09 1.56
N ILE A 39 13.52 7.32 1.31
CA ILE A 39 14.58 6.35 1.57
C ILE A 39 15.68 7.03 2.39
N THR A 40 16.14 6.34 3.43
CA THR A 40 17.33 6.70 4.24
C THR A 40 17.94 5.40 4.78
N LYS A 41 19.25 5.39 5.08
CA LYS A 41 20.02 4.22 5.54
C LYS A 41 19.79 2.94 4.71
N GLY A 42 19.53 3.08 3.41
CA GLY A 42 19.26 1.95 2.51
C GLY A 42 17.94 1.23 2.78
N LYS A 43 16.95 1.91 3.36
CA LYS A 43 15.62 1.35 3.68
C LYS A 43 14.50 2.27 3.17
N VAL A 44 13.35 1.68 2.91
CA VAL A 44 12.15 2.39 2.44
C VAL A 44 11.26 2.73 3.63
N TYR A 45 10.81 3.97 3.70
CA TYR A 45 9.91 4.46 4.74
C TYR A 45 8.75 5.23 4.13
N LEU A 46 7.66 5.31 4.89
CA LEU A 46 6.53 6.20 4.68
C LEU A 46 6.44 7.19 5.84
N TRP A 47 6.23 8.47 5.53
CA TRP A 47 5.76 9.42 6.54
C TRP A 47 4.29 9.16 6.86
N TRP A 48 4.00 8.72 8.08
CA TRP A 48 2.64 8.58 8.59
C TRP A 48 2.36 9.62 9.66
N GLY A 49 1.13 10.11 9.72
CA GLY A 49 0.70 11.08 10.73
C GLY A 49 -0.64 10.71 11.33
N ASN A 50 -0.76 10.84 12.65
CA ASN A 50 -2.02 10.75 13.38
C ASN A 50 -2.16 11.96 14.35
N SER A 51 -3.10 11.90 15.29
CA SER A 51 -3.30 12.94 16.31
C SER A 51 -2.08 13.19 17.18
N ASP A 52 -1.16 12.24 17.28
CA ASP A 52 -0.02 12.25 18.19
C ASP A 52 1.26 12.76 17.48
N GLY A 53 1.16 13.04 16.19
CA GLY A 53 2.24 13.57 15.37
C GLY A 53 2.53 12.70 14.15
N ASN A 54 3.60 13.08 13.45
CA ASN A 54 4.13 12.31 12.35
C ASN A 54 5.19 11.34 12.85
N TYR A 55 5.40 10.22 12.17
CA TYR A 55 6.52 9.30 12.40
C TYR A 55 6.80 8.46 11.14
N PRO A 56 8.05 8.01 10.95
CA PRO A 56 8.41 7.20 9.81
C PRO A 56 8.07 5.72 10.05
N VAL A 57 7.46 5.07 9.06
CA VAL A 57 7.08 3.65 9.12
C VAL A 57 7.85 2.88 8.04
N GLU A 58 8.60 1.86 8.43
CA GLU A 58 9.44 1.08 7.50
C GLU A 58 8.59 0.13 6.65
N VAL A 59 8.84 0.11 5.34
CA VAL A 59 8.35 -0.97 4.46
C VAL A 59 9.34 -2.14 4.57
N ILE A 60 9.14 -2.99 5.57
CA ILE A 60 10.12 -4.01 5.94
C ILE A 60 10.43 -4.95 4.76
N GLY A 61 11.70 -5.04 4.40
CA GLY A 61 12.21 -5.94 3.37
C GLY A 61 11.99 -5.47 1.93
N ALA A 62 11.58 -4.22 1.71
CA ALA A 62 11.54 -3.60 0.38
C ALA A 62 12.94 -3.25 -0.14
N ASP A 63 13.20 -3.47 -1.42
CA ASP A 63 14.42 -3.02 -2.09
C ASP A 63 14.33 -1.52 -2.43
N PRO A 64 15.10 -0.63 -1.75
CA PRO A 64 15.05 0.81 -1.97
C PRO A 64 15.50 1.25 -3.37
N LYS A 65 16.19 0.40 -4.13
CA LYS A 65 16.64 0.75 -5.48
C LYS A 65 15.54 0.59 -6.52
N THR A 66 14.54 -0.25 -6.24
CA THR A 66 13.49 -0.61 -7.19
C THR A 66 12.07 -0.39 -6.65
N PHE A 67 11.95 0.19 -5.46
CA PHE A 67 10.66 0.45 -4.84
C PHE A 67 9.85 1.49 -5.61
N ILE A 68 8.60 1.16 -5.91
CA ILE A 68 7.63 1.99 -6.61
C ILE A 68 6.34 1.99 -5.78
N PRO A 69 5.98 3.12 -5.15
CA PRO A 69 4.71 3.25 -4.42
C PRO A 69 3.50 3.03 -5.33
N PHE A 70 2.41 2.50 -4.76
CA PHE A 70 1.13 2.49 -5.43
C PHE A 70 0.49 3.89 -5.49
N ASP A 71 -0.35 4.11 -6.51
CA ASP A 71 -1.16 5.31 -6.58
C ASP A 71 -2.35 5.22 -5.61
N SER A 72 -2.52 6.24 -4.77
CA SER A 72 -3.70 6.42 -3.90
C SER A 72 -3.96 5.34 -2.84
N ILE A 73 -3.00 4.45 -2.57
CA ILE A 73 -3.07 3.46 -1.49
C ILE A 73 -1.70 3.21 -0.87
N ALA A 74 -1.66 2.94 0.44
CA ALA A 74 -0.45 2.56 1.13
C ALA A 74 0.06 1.19 0.63
N GLY A 75 1.31 1.17 0.19
CA GLY A 75 1.98 0.00 -0.36
C GLY A 75 2.78 0.36 -1.61
N GLY A 76 3.27 -0.67 -2.27
CA GLY A 76 4.04 -0.53 -3.50
C GLY A 76 4.66 -1.84 -3.92
N THR A 77 5.50 -1.78 -4.94
CA THR A 77 6.25 -2.93 -5.44
C THR A 77 7.73 -2.69 -5.38
N ASP A 78 8.50 -3.76 -5.29
CA ASP A 78 9.88 -3.77 -5.75
C ASP A 78 10.03 -4.81 -6.88
N LYS A 79 11.25 -5.06 -7.35
CA LYS A 79 11.50 -6.02 -8.44
C LYS A 79 11.01 -7.46 -8.15
N LYS A 80 10.81 -7.83 -6.88
CA LYS A 80 10.53 -9.20 -6.43
C LYS A 80 9.21 -9.35 -5.66
N SER A 81 8.74 -8.30 -5.00
CA SER A 81 7.67 -8.38 -4.01
C SER A 81 6.65 -7.28 -4.21
N VAL A 82 5.42 -7.58 -3.81
CA VAL A 82 4.35 -6.60 -3.62
C VAL A 82 4.17 -6.37 -2.12
N PHE A 83 4.11 -5.12 -1.70
CA PHE A 83 3.90 -4.69 -0.33
C PHE A 83 2.55 -3.98 -0.20
N TYR A 84 1.80 -4.33 0.84
CA TYR A 84 0.52 -3.73 1.14
C TYR A 84 0.31 -3.61 2.66
N GLY A 85 -0.65 -2.78 3.05
CA GLY A 85 -0.93 -2.43 4.44
C GLY A 85 -0.26 -1.12 4.80
N GLY A 86 0.33 -1.08 5.98
CA GLY A 86 0.80 0.16 6.59
C GLY A 86 -0.18 0.68 7.64
N PRO A 87 0.11 1.86 8.22
CA PRO A 87 -0.46 2.26 9.50
C PRO A 87 -1.98 2.32 9.46
N PRO A 88 -2.72 1.89 10.50
CA PRO A 88 -2.19 1.59 11.83
C PRO A 88 -1.48 0.23 11.94
N GLU A 89 -1.51 -0.60 10.90
CA GLU A 89 -0.79 -1.87 10.86
C GLU A 89 0.61 -1.71 10.23
N ASP A 90 1.36 -2.79 10.14
CA ASP A 90 2.65 -2.81 9.45
C ASP A 90 2.47 -3.08 7.95
N PHE A 91 3.49 -2.72 7.17
CA PHE A 91 3.59 -3.20 5.79
C PHE A 91 3.94 -4.68 5.77
N SER A 92 3.22 -5.44 4.95
CA SER A 92 3.47 -6.87 4.73
C SER A 92 3.54 -7.19 3.24
N LYS A 93 4.18 -8.32 2.91
CA LYS A 93 4.23 -8.84 1.54
C LYS A 93 2.92 -9.53 1.20
N ILE A 94 2.43 -9.34 -0.03
CA ILE A 94 1.37 -10.18 -0.59
C ILE A 94 2.03 -11.44 -1.16
N ASP A 95 1.88 -12.57 -0.47
CA ASP A 95 2.56 -13.80 -0.84
C ASP A 95 2.12 -14.33 -2.22
N GLY A 96 3.12 -14.57 -3.07
CA GLY A 96 2.94 -15.11 -4.42
C GLY A 96 2.40 -14.12 -5.45
N ALA A 97 2.22 -12.84 -5.11
CA ALA A 97 1.84 -11.78 -6.05
C ALA A 97 3.00 -11.46 -7.01
N ASP A 98 2.69 -11.30 -8.29
CA ASP A 98 3.68 -10.87 -9.28
C ASP A 98 3.75 -9.33 -9.37
N PRO A 99 4.84 -8.69 -8.89
CA PRO A 99 4.97 -7.24 -8.86
C PRO A 99 4.97 -6.59 -10.26
N LYS A 100 5.26 -7.35 -11.33
CA LYS A 100 5.28 -6.80 -12.69
C LYS A 100 3.88 -6.61 -13.26
N THR A 101 2.93 -7.42 -12.81
CA THR A 101 1.57 -7.47 -13.37
C THR A 101 0.49 -7.08 -12.37
N ILE A 102 0.87 -6.82 -11.12
CA ILE A 102 -0.07 -6.45 -10.06
C ILE A 102 -0.82 -5.15 -10.42
N LYS A 103 -2.12 -5.15 -10.18
CA LYS A 103 -3.02 -4.02 -10.37
C LYS A 103 -3.87 -3.84 -9.13
N VAL A 104 -3.98 -2.61 -8.66
CA VAL A 104 -4.91 -2.22 -7.60
C VAL A 104 -6.27 -1.96 -8.23
N LEU A 105 -7.32 -2.65 -7.78
CA LEU A 105 -8.67 -2.46 -8.33
C LEU A 105 -9.46 -1.34 -7.62
N ASN A 106 -9.14 -1.02 -6.37
CA ASN A 106 -9.88 -0.07 -5.53
C ASN A 106 -9.29 1.36 -5.37
N PRO A 107 -8.41 1.92 -6.25
CA PRO A 107 -7.64 3.12 -5.90
C PRO A 107 -8.48 4.41 -5.77
N LYS A 108 -9.76 4.39 -6.16
CA LYS A 108 -10.61 5.59 -6.27
C LYS A 108 -11.51 5.88 -5.06
N ARG A 109 -11.45 5.08 -3.99
CA ARG A 109 -12.22 5.39 -2.76
C ARG A 109 -11.73 6.63 -2.02
N GLY A 110 -10.62 7.24 -2.47
CA GLY A 110 -10.06 8.45 -1.86
C GLY A 110 -9.52 8.22 -0.44
N CYS A 111 -9.37 6.96 -0.05
CA CYS A 111 -8.90 6.57 1.25
C CYS A 111 -7.69 5.67 1.12
N TRP A 112 -6.56 6.23 1.52
CA TRP A 112 -5.22 5.66 1.35
C TRP A 112 -4.99 4.41 2.23
N ASN A 113 -5.83 4.23 3.26
CA ASN A 113 -5.75 3.18 4.26
C ASN A 113 -7.16 2.67 4.69
N CYS A 114 -8.12 2.60 3.76
CA CYS A 114 -9.46 2.10 4.09
C CYS A 114 -9.54 0.59 3.89
N GLY A 115 -9.03 -0.16 4.87
CA GLY A 115 -9.21 -1.62 4.94
C GLY A 115 -8.67 -2.38 3.73
N ASP A 116 -9.06 -3.65 3.62
CA ASP A 116 -8.56 -4.53 2.57
C ASP A 116 -9.07 -4.13 1.18
N CYS A 117 -8.13 -4.04 0.23
CA CYS A 117 -8.41 -3.75 -1.18
C CYS A 117 -8.26 -5.01 -2.04
N TYR A 118 -8.91 -5.04 -3.21
CA TYR A 118 -8.62 -6.07 -4.18
C TYR A 118 -7.41 -5.74 -5.05
N PHE A 119 -6.60 -6.76 -5.26
CA PHE A 119 -5.49 -6.74 -6.20
C PHE A 119 -5.62 -7.89 -7.19
N THR A 120 -5.16 -7.68 -8.41
CA THR A 120 -5.05 -8.75 -9.41
C THR A 120 -3.67 -8.78 -10.03
N ASP A 121 -3.14 -9.97 -10.23
CA ASP A 121 -2.05 -10.21 -11.17
C ASP A 121 -2.56 -11.08 -12.32
N ASP A 122 -1.69 -11.49 -13.24
CA ASP A 122 -2.10 -12.31 -14.40
C ASP A 122 -2.67 -13.70 -14.04
N LYS A 123 -2.45 -14.19 -12.81
CA LYS A 123 -2.75 -15.56 -12.35
C LYS A 123 -3.66 -15.62 -11.14
N ASN A 124 -3.77 -14.56 -10.36
CA ASN A 124 -4.33 -14.57 -9.02
C ASN A 124 -5.15 -13.31 -8.75
N VAL A 125 -6.11 -13.45 -7.86
CA VAL A 125 -6.83 -12.35 -7.22
C VAL A 125 -6.53 -12.38 -5.73
N TYR A 126 -6.35 -11.21 -5.15
CA TYR A 126 -6.08 -11.02 -3.74
C TYR A 126 -7.11 -10.06 -3.13
N TYR A 127 -7.41 -10.28 -1.87
CA TYR A 127 -8.12 -9.32 -1.02
C TYR A 127 -7.25 -9.06 0.20
N GLY A 128 -6.81 -7.81 0.35
CA GLY A 128 -5.77 -7.45 1.30
C GLY A 128 -4.47 -8.21 1.04
N LEU A 129 -4.00 -8.94 2.05
CA LEU A 129 -2.81 -9.80 1.97
C LEU A 129 -3.11 -11.24 1.51
N GLN A 130 -4.38 -11.60 1.32
CA GLN A 130 -4.79 -12.99 1.13
C GLN A 130 -5.14 -13.29 -0.33
N LYS A 131 -4.64 -14.42 -0.85
CA LYS A 131 -5.03 -14.94 -2.17
C LYS A 131 -6.41 -15.59 -2.12
N ILE A 132 -7.29 -15.18 -3.03
CA ILE A 132 -8.63 -15.76 -3.19
C ILE A 132 -8.54 -17.02 -4.05
N LYS A 133 -8.76 -18.18 -3.43
CA LYS A 133 -8.63 -19.47 -4.12
C LYS A 133 -9.76 -19.67 -5.15
N GLY A 134 -9.36 -19.96 -6.39
CA GLY A 134 -10.30 -20.28 -7.47
C GLY A 134 -11.06 -19.08 -8.05
N ALA A 135 -10.62 -17.85 -7.75
CA ALA A 135 -11.07 -16.66 -8.47
C ALA A 135 -10.42 -16.60 -9.87
N ASP A 136 -11.19 -16.17 -10.88
CA ASP A 136 -10.68 -15.96 -12.24
C ASP A 136 -10.19 -14.51 -12.43
N PRO A 137 -8.86 -14.25 -12.39
CA PRO A 137 -8.32 -12.90 -12.48
C PRO A 137 -8.64 -12.19 -13.79
N LYS A 138 -8.88 -12.93 -14.89
CA LYS A 138 -9.15 -12.32 -16.21
C LYS A 138 -10.54 -11.71 -16.28
N THR A 139 -11.46 -12.19 -15.46
CA THR A 139 -12.87 -11.74 -15.44
C THR A 139 -13.24 -11.05 -14.13
N PHE A 140 -12.30 -10.93 -13.20
CA PHE A 140 -12.53 -10.33 -11.90
C PHE A 140 -12.76 -8.82 -12.05
N THR A 141 -13.90 -8.34 -11.57
CA THR A 141 -14.27 -6.93 -11.60
C THR A 141 -14.94 -6.52 -10.30
N LEU A 142 -14.68 -5.29 -9.88
CA LEU A 142 -15.49 -4.65 -8.85
C LEU A 142 -16.87 -4.35 -9.41
N LEU A 143 -17.89 -4.60 -8.58
CA LEU A 143 -19.28 -4.24 -8.82
C LEU A 143 -19.61 -2.89 -8.22
N ASN A 144 -19.08 -2.60 -7.04
CA ASN A 144 -19.34 -1.36 -6.33
C ASN A 144 -18.12 -0.91 -5.53
N LEU A 145 -17.67 0.32 -5.79
CA LEU A 145 -16.50 0.90 -5.13
C LEU A 145 -16.74 1.15 -3.65
N ASP A 146 -17.99 1.38 -3.20
CA ASP A 146 -18.34 1.71 -1.81
C ASP A 146 -18.55 0.48 -0.93
N THR A 147 -19.03 -0.63 -1.48
CA THR A 147 -19.22 -1.88 -0.73
C THR A 147 -18.08 -2.87 -0.90
N ILE A 148 -17.15 -2.63 -1.84
CA ILE A 148 -16.09 -3.58 -2.21
C ILE A 148 -16.70 -4.92 -2.67
N ASP A 149 -17.88 -4.88 -3.30
CA ASP A 149 -18.45 -6.05 -3.93
C ASP A 149 -17.69 -6.34 -5.21
N ALA A 150 -17.42 -7.61 -5.47
CA ALA A 150 -16.75 -8.04 -6.69
C ALA A 150 -17.42 -9.27 -7.30
N LYS A 151 -17.07 -9.57 -8.54
CA LYS A 151 -17.42 -10.83 -9.20
C LYS A 151 -16.34 -11.26 -10.16
N ASP A 152 -16.31 -12.55 -10.43
CA ASP A 152 -15.71 -13.11 -11.64
C ASP A 152 -16.81 -13.74 -12.50
N LYS A 153 -16.44 -14.46 -13.56
CA LYS A 153 -17.42 -15.16 -14.41
C LYS A 153 -18.16 -16.31 -13.70
N ASN A 154 -17.65 -16.80 -12.57
CA ASN A 154 -18.14 -17.98 -11.88
C ASN A 154 -19.03 -17.61 -10.68
N ARG A 155 -18.72 -16.54 -9.94
CA ARG A 155 -19.37 -16.18 -8.67
C ARG A 155 -19.13 -14.72 -8.27
N LYS A 156 -19.85 -14.29 -7.24
CA LYS A 156 -19.68 -12.99 -6.58
C LYS A 156 -18.82 -13.14 -5.33
N TYR A 157 -18.27 -12.03 -4.87
CA TYR A 157 -17.40 -11.96 -3.70
C TYR A 157 -17.79 -10.77 -2.82
N PHE A 158 -17.76 -11.00 -1.51
CA PHE A 158 -17.92 -9.99 -0.47
C PHE A 158 -16.74 -10.08 0.49
N ASN A 159 -15.96 -9.00 0.62
CA ASN A 159 -14.73 -8.95 1.43
C ASN A 159 -13.77 -10.12 1.18
N GLY A 160 -13.53 -10.46 -0.08
CA GLY A 160 -12.64 -11.57 -0.47
C GLY A 160 -13.28 -12.96 -0.44
N GLU A 161 -14.44 -13.11 0.19
CA GLU A 161 -15.12 -14.40 0.34
C GLU A 161 -16.16 -14.62 -0.78
N PRO A 162 -16.22 -15.81 -1.39
CA PRO A 162 -17.24 -16.14 -2.37
C PRO A 162 -18.63 -16.19 -1.72
N ILE A 163 -19.63 -15.62 -2.40
CA ILE A 163 -21.03 -15.69 -1.99
C ILE A 163 -21.85 -16.47 -3.04
N GLU A 164 -22.82 -17.25 -2.55
CA GLU A 164 -23.79 -18.01 -3.37
C GLU A 164 -24.95 -17.13 -3.85
#